data_AF-A0A349GP46-F1
#
_entry.id   AF-A0A349GP46-F1
#
_cell.length_a   1.000
_cell.length_b   1.000
_cell.length_c   1.000
_cell.angle_alpha   90.00
_cell.angle_beta   90.00
_cell.angle_gamma   90.00
#
_symmetry.space_group_name_H-M   'P 1'
#
loop_
_entity.id
_entity.type
_entity.pdbx_description
1 polymer ?
#
loop_
_entity_poly.entity_id
_entity_poly.type
_entity_poly.pdbx_seq_one_letter_code
_entity_poly.pdbx_strand_id
1 'polypeptide(L)'
;MKKYECPYCHEKSFSFFQKLIAGGMTSKGVVCKNCGKHCVNGLKSTIFNSIVMGIAFIYTIIVFVTDYGSNLSALIAIVSAYVLGKLFSAFVCDLDKNNRNDV
;
A
#
# COMPACT_ATOMS: atom_id res chain seq x y z
N MET A 1 -13.52 -5.99 -14.34
CA MET A 1 -12.25 -6.01 -13.60
C MET A 1 -11.80 -4.57 -13.36
N LYS A 2 -12.29 -3.91 -12.30
CA LYS A 2 -12.09 -2.48 -12.01
C LYS A 2 -10.69 -2.11 -11.49
N LYS A 3 -9.80 -3.09 -11.43
CA LYS A 3 -8.58 -3.03 -10.63
C LYS A 3 -7.47 -2.17 -11.21
N TYR A 4 -7.39 -2.08 -12.52
CA TYR A 4 -6.43 -1.22 -13.23
C TYR A 4 -7.09 -0.01 -13.88
N GLU A 5 -8.39 0.16 -13.61
CA GLU A 5 -9.19 1.23 -14.17
C GLU A 5 -9.03 2.48 -13.32
N CYS A 6 -8.94 3.62 -13.98
CA CYS A 6 -8.94 4.91 -13.29
C CYS A 6 -10.34 5.18 -12.71
N PRO A 7 -10.48 5.56 -11.43
CA PRO A 7 -11.78 5.90 -10.82
C PRO A 7 -12.40 7.21 -11.36
N TYR A 8 -11.70 7.94 -12.23
CA TYR A 8 -12.20 9.16 -12.88
C TYR A 8 -12.63 8.95 -14.33
N CYS A 9 -11.80 8.29 -15.15
CA CYS A 9 -12.07 8.10 -16.59
C CYS A 9 -12.41 6.65 -16.96
N HIS A 10 -12.39 5.73 -16.01
CA HIS A 10 -12.70 4.30 -16.17
C HIS A 10 -11.84 3.53 -17.19
N GLU A 11 -10.80 4.15 -17.73
CA GLU A 11 -9.86 3.49 -18.61
C GLU A 11 -8.78 2.72 -17.85
N LYS A 12 -8.36 1.59 -18.43
CA LYS A 12 -7.26 0.75 -17.95
C LYS A 12 -5.91 1.41 -18.24
N SER A 13 -5.56 2.38 -17.40
CA SER A 13 -4.38 3.22 -17.56
C SER A 13 -3.23 2.86 -16.62
N PHE A 14 -3.46 1.97 -15.65
CA PHE A 14 -2.48 1.61 -14.62
C PHE A 14 -1.90 0.21 -14.81
N SER A 15 -0.57 0.09 -14.76
CA SER A 15 0.12 -1.19 -14.68
C SER A 15 0.28 -1.66 -13.23
N PHE A 16 0.62 -2.94 -13.05
CA PHE A 16 0.91 -3.53 -11.74
C PHE A 16 1.97 -2.74 -10.95
N PHE A 17 3.06 -2.34 -11.61
CA PHE A 17 4.12 -1.53 -10.99
C PHE A 17 3.64 -0.14 -10.61
N GLN A 18 2.84 0.51 -11.44
CA GLN A 18 2.27 1.83 -11.11
C GLN A 18 1.37 1.74 -9.87
N LYS A 19 0.69 0.61 -9.66
CA LYS A 19 -0.17 0.39 -8.50
C LYS A 19 0.60 0.13 -7.19
N LEU A 20 1.76 -0.53 -7.28
CA LEU A 20 2.69 -0.64 -6.14
C LEU A 20 3.14 0.74 -5.64
N ILE A 21 3.31 1.68 -6.57
CA ILE A 21 3.83 3.03 -6.32
C ILE A 21 2.70 4.02 -5.94
N ALA A 22 1.44 3.72 -6.28
CA ALA A 22 0.27 4.56 -5.98
C ALA A 22 0.09 4.94 -4.50
N GLY A 23 0.72 4.22 -3.56
CA GLY A 23 0.68 4.57 -2.15
C GLY A 23 -0.72 4.48 -1.55
N GLY A 24 -0.88 4.90 -0.29
CA GLY A 24 -2.18 4.96 0.39
C GLY A 24 -2.84 6.34 0.25
N MET A 25 -3.96 6.54 0.95
CA MET A 25 -4.75 7.78 0.91
C MET A 25 -4.01 9.05 1.37
N THR A 26 -2.94 8.90 2.14
CA THR A 26 -2.09 10.03 2.58
C THR A 26 -1.02 10.42 1.55
N SER A 27 -0.80 9.58 0.54
CA SER A 27 0.21 9.82 -0.49
C SER A 27 -0.30 10.74 -1.59
N LYS A 28 0.62 11.29 -2.40
CA LYS A 28 0.25 12.04 -3.61
C LYS A 28 -0.42 11.17 -4.69
N GLY A 29 -0.37 9.85 -4.58
CA GLY A 29 -0.90 8.96 -5.61
C GLY A 29 -0.05 8.92 -6.88
N VAL A 30 -0.53 8.16 -7.86
CA VAL A 30 0.04 8.08 -9.21
C VAL A 30 -0.92 8.73 -10.21
N VAL A 31 -0.35 9.42 -11.19
CA VAL A 31 -1.08 10.12 -12.25
C VAL A 31 -1.64 9.13 -13.27
N CYS A 32 -2.92 9.24 -13.58
CA CYS A 32 -3.52 8.57 -14.71
C CYS A 32 -3.00 9.18 -16.03
N LYS A 33 -2.46 8.33 -16.92
CA LYS A 33 -1.92 8.79 -18.22
C LYS A 33 -2.97 9.40 -19.15
N ASN A 34 -4.25 9.06 -18.99
CA ASN A 34 -5.29 9.57 -19.88
C ASN A 34 -5.97 10.84 -19.36
N CYS A 35 -6.41 10.85 -18.10
CA CYS A 35 -7.13 12.00 -17.54
C CYS A 35 -6.26 12.96 -16.72
N GLY A 36 -4.99 12.64 -16.50
CA GLY A 36 -4.04 13.47 -15.74
C GLY A 36 -4.32 13.54 -14.23
N LYS A 37 -5.36 12.87 -13.72
CA LYS A 37 -5.74 12.92 -12.31
C LYS A 37 -4.95 11.92 -11.46
N HIS A 38 -4.67 12.31 -10.22
CA HIS A 38 -3.98 11.48 -9.23
C HIS A 38 -4.92 10.44 -8.61
N CYS A 39 -4.45 9.19 -8.54
CA CYS A 39 -5.17 8.06 -7.97
C CYS A 39 -4.31 7.36 -6.90
N VAL A 40 -4.93 6.88 -5.83
CA VAL A 40 -4.27 6.23 -4.69
C VAL A 40 -4.82 4.83 -4.48
N ASN A 41 -4.15 3.98 -3.69
CA ASN A 41 -4.79 2.76 -3.22
C ASN A 41 -5.86 3.14 -2.19
N GLY A 42 -7.06 2.58 -2.37
CA GLY A 42 -8.21 2.95 -1.56
C GLY A 42 -8.13 2.56 -0.09
N LEU A 43 -9.19 2.87 0.64
CA LEU A 43 -9.29 2.70 2.08
C LEU A 43 -9.07 1.24 2.53
N LYS A 44 -9.58 0.26 1.78
CA LYS A 44 -9.37 -1.18 2.06
C LYS A 44 -7.88 -1.57 2.08
N SER A 45 -7.11 -1.06 1.12
CA SER A 45 -5.67 -1.30 1.06
C SER A 45 -4.95 -0.63 2.23
N THR A 46 -5.40 0.56 2.62
CA THR A 46 -4.80 1.31 3.71
C THR A 46 -5.02 0.59 5.05
N ILE A 47 -6.25 0.11 5.30
CA ILE A 47 -6.56 -0.69 6.51
C ILE A 47 -5.70 -1.95 6.56
N PHE A 48 -5.62 -2.72 5.46
CA PHE A 48 -4.83 -3.95 5.44
C PHE A 48 -3.36 -3.68 5.75
N ASN A 49 -2.76 -2.69 5.10
CA ASN A 49 -1.36 -2.34 5.33
C ASN A 49 -1.11 -1.87 6.78
N SER A 50 -2.04 -1.12 7.37
CA SER A 50 -1.96 -0.72 8.78
C SER A 50 -2.01 -1.91 9.74
N ILE A 51 -2.88 -2.90 9.48
CA ILE A 51 -2.97 -4.11 10.32
C ILE A 51 -1.68 -4.92 10.21
N VAL A 52 -1.20 -5.18 8.99
CA VAL A 52 0.02 -5.99 8.77
C VAL A 52 1.26 -5.34 9.39
N MET A 53 1.41 -4.02 9.21
CA MET A 53 2.51 -3.28 9.85
C MET A 53 2.35 -3.21 11.37
N GLY A 54 1.13 -3.12 11.89
CA GLY A 54 0.86 -3.16 13.33
C GLY A 54 1.27 -4.48 13.96
N ILE A 55 0.98 -5.61 13.33
CA ILE A 55 1.42 -6.94 13.79
C ILE A 55 2.94 -7.03 13.78
N ALA A 56 3.60 -6.58 12.70
CA ALA A 56 5.06 -6.57 12.63
C ALA A 56 5.68 -5.71 13.74
N PHE A 57 5.07 -4.56 14.05
CA PHE A 57 5.52 -3.68 15.13
C PHE A 57 5.41 -4.37 16.51
N ILE A 58 4.28 -5.01 16.81
CA ILE A 58 4.10 -5.77 18.06
C ILE A 58 5.14 -6.89 18.17
N TYR A 59 5.35 -7.65 17.09
CA TYR A 59 6.37 -8.70 17.05
C TYR A 59 7.77 -8.13 17.33
N THR A 60 8.09 -6.97 16.75
CA THR A 60 9.38 -6.30 16.97
C THR A 60 9.57 -5.93 18.44
N ILE A 61 8.53 -5.39 19.11
CA ILE A 61 8.57 -5.10 20.56
C ILE A 61 8.84 -6.38 21.36
N ILE A 62 8.17 -7.48 21.02
CA ILE A 62 8.38 -8.76 21.72
C ILE A 62 9.83 -9.21 21.59
N VAL A 63 10.39 -9.24 20.37
CA VAL A 63 11.79 -9.63 20.14
C VAL A 63 12.75 -8.77 20.98
N PHE A 64 12.51 -7.45 21.05
CA PHE A 64 13.34 -6.53 21.83
C PHE A 64 13.20 -6.71 23.35
N VAL A 65 11.99 -6.97 23.87
CA VAL A 65 11.75 -7.05 25.32
C VAL A 65 12.11 -8.42 25.89
N THR A 66 11.94 -9.48 25.11
CA THR A 66 12.08 -10.87 25.59
C THR A 66 13.35 -11.57 25.10
N ASP A 67 14.22 -10.87 24.36
CA ASP A 67 15.43 -11.43 23.72
C ASP A 67 15.13 -12.71 22.89
N TYR A 68 13.89 -12.82 22.40
CA TYR A 68 13.33 -14.04 21.78
C TYR A 68 13.82 -14.27 20.34
N GLY A 69 14.84 -13.54 19.91
CA GLY A 69 15.38 -13.62 18.56
C GLY A 69 16.49 -12.60 18.35
N SER A 70 17.17 -12.69 17.19
CA SER A 70 18.15 -11.69 16.80
C SER A 70 17.47 -10.43 16.27
N ASN A 71 18.12 -9.27 16.40
CA ASN A 71 17.65 -8.02 15.77
C ASN A 71 17.39 -8.17 14.25
N LEU A 72 18.06 -9.15 13.62
CA LEU A 72 17.85 -9.50 12.22
C LEU A 72 16.45 -10.08 11.95
N SER A 73 15.88 -10.89 12.85
CA SER A 73 14.54 -11.46 12.65
C SER A 73 13.46 -10.39 12.71
N ALA A 74 13.60 -9.40 13.59
CA ALA A 74 12.73 -8.23 13.66
C ALA A 74 12.78 -7.40 12.37
N LEU A 75 13.98 -7.14 11.84
CA LEU A 75 14.15 -6.44 10.56
C LEU A 75 13.50 -7.20 9.40
N ILE A 76 13.70 -8.52 9.32
CA ILE A 76 13.09 -9.37 8.29
C ILE A 76 11.55 -9.34 8.40
N ALA A 77 11.00 -9.36 9.62
CA ALA A 77 9.56 -9.27 9.84
C ALA A 77 8.98 -7.94 9.34
N ILE A 78 9.65 -6.82 9.58
CA ILE A 78 9.21 -5.50 9.09
C ILE A 78 9.28 -5.43 7.56
N VAL A 79 10.39 -5.88 6.96
CA VAL A 79 10.57 -5.85 5.50
C VAL A 79 9.55 -6.75 4.81
N SER A 80 9.33 -7.96 5.33
CA SER A 80 8.35 -8.89 4.78
C SER A 80 6.91 -8.36 4.90
N ALA A 81 6.55 -7.78 6.05
CA ALA A 81 5.26 -7.11 6.26
C ALA A 81 5.03 -5.97 5.26
N TYR A 82 6.05 -5.14 5.02
CA TYR A 82 5.98 -4.05 4.05
C TYR A 82 5.76 -4.56 2.61
N VAL A 83 6.54 -5.57 2.20
CA VAL A 83 6.42 -6.17 0.86
C VAL A 83 5.07 -6.85 0.68
N LEU A 84 4.59 -7.60 1.67
CA LEU A 84 3.28 -8.24 1.64
C LEU A 84 2.14 -7.22 1.53
N GLY A 85 2.19 -6.14 2.31
CA GLY A 85 1.23 -5.05 2.22
C GLY A 85 1.15 -4.47 0.81
N LYS A 86 2.32 -4.15 0.23
CA LYS A 86 2.43 -3.63 -1.14
C LYS A 86 1.92 -4.60 -2.20
N LEU A 87 2.27 -5.88 -2.10
CA LEU A 87 1.81 -6.92 -3.02
C LEU A 87 0.29 -7.08 -2.92
N PHE A 88 -0.29 -7.10 -1.72
CA PHE A 88 -1.74 -7.21 -1.53
C PHE A 88 -2.47 -6.02 -2.15
N SER A 89 -1.98 -4.80 -1.94
CA SER A 89 -2.52 -3.59 -2.57
C SER A 89 -2.52 -3.70 -4.10
N ALA A 90 -1.44 -4.23 -4.67
CA ALA A 90 -1.28 -4.35 -6.11
C ALA A 90 -2.11 -5.52 -6.70
N PHE A 91 -2.27 -6.62 -5.97
CA PHE A 91 -2.94 -7.86 -6.43
C PHE A 91 -4.44 -7.96 -6.09
N VAL A 92 -4.93 -7.27 -5.07
CA VAL A 92 -6.31 -7.47 -4.59
C VAL A 92 -7.15 -6.19 -4.61
N CYS A 93 -6.62 -5.06 -4.12
CA CYS A 93 -7.42 -3.86 -3.93
C CYS A 93 -7.66 -3.07 -5.22
N ASP A 94 -8.69 -2.22 -5.25
CA ASP A 94 -8.95 -1.27 -6.34
C ASP A 94 -8.29 0.10 -6.07
N LEU A 95 -8.17 0.91 -7.13
CA LEU A 95 -7.71 2.29 -7.04
C LEU A 95 -8.86 3.20 -6.65
N ASP A 96 -8.57 4.23 -5.86
CA ASP A 96 -9.53 5.22 -5.39
C ASP A 96 -9.06 6.64 -5.73
N LYS A 97 -10.01 7.57 -5.67
CA LYS A 97 -9.77 8.99 -5.91
C LYS A 97 -8.85 9.53 -4.82
N ASN A 98 -7.90 10.36 -5.22
CA ASN A 98 -7.04 11.01 -4.25
C ASN A 98 -7.86 12.03 -3.43
N ASN A 99 -7.66 12.04 -2.11
CA ASN A 99 -8.36 12.92 -1.18
C ASN A 99 -7.57 14.21 -0.87
N ARG A 100 -6.36 14.34 -1.41
CA ARG A 100 -5.51 15.50 -1.22
C ARG A 100 -5.89 16.62 -2.18
N ASN A 101 -6.09 17.82 -1.63
CA ASN A 101 -6.38 19.05 -2.39
C ASN A 101 -5.11 19.77 -2.90
N ASP A 102 -3.91 19.34 -2.49
CA ASP A 102 -2.64 19.92 -2.93
C ASP A 102 -2.10 19.30 -4.24
N VAL A 103 -2.93 18.52 -4.94
CA VAL A 103 -2.60 17.76 -6.15
C VAL A 103 -3.69 17.90 -7.20
#